data_AF-A0A957L3W1-F1
#
_entry.id   AF-A0A957L3W1-F1
#
_cell.length_a   1.000
_cell.length_b   1.000
_cell.length_c   1.000
_cell.angle_alpha   90.00
_cell.angle_beta   90.00
_cell.angle_gamma   90.00
#
_symmetry.space_group_name_H-M   'P 1'
#
loop_
_entity.id
_entity.type
_entity.pdbx_description
1 polymer ?
#
loop_
_entity_poly.entity_id
_entity_poly.type
_entity_poly.pdbx_seq_one_letter_code
_entity_poly.pdbx_strand_id
1 'polypeptide(L)'
;AMTPDSYLRLGALVPLIPYITPTTQALADAIEAEIRRAPALLLQNHGVLVTGRTLDEARVRLRLLEEQAGIYLRAKALSPAGPRIFTTADMAALDEMTGGKYRYS
;
A
#
# COMPACT_ATOMS: atom_id res chain seq x y z
N ALA A 1 -4.97 -3.89 -4.19
CA ALA A 1 -4.07 -3.58 -5.32
C ALA A 1 -4.85 -3.44 -6.63
N MET A 2 -4.41 -2.56 -7.55
CA MET A 2 -5.03 -2.40 -8.88
C MET A 2 -4.11 -2.81 -10.03
N THR A 3 -2.79 -2.81 -9.79
CA THR A 3 -1.78 -3.23 -10.77
C THR A 3 -0.88 -4.33 -10.20
N PRO A 4 -0.26 -5.18 -11.05
CA PRO A 4 0.67 -6.21 -10.59
C PRO A 4 1.78 -5.65 -9.69
N ASP A 5 2.44 -4.58 -10.12
CA ASP A 5 3.55 -3.98 -9.36
C ASP A 5 3.12 -3.44 -8.00
N SER A 6 1.91 -2.86 -7.90
CA SER A 6 1.37 -2.42 -6.61
C SER A 6 1.16 -3.59 -5.66
N TYR A 7 0.63 -4.72 -6.15
CA TYR A 7 0.42 -5.91 -5.32
C TYR A 7 1.75 -6.48 -4.84
N LEU A 8 2.73 -6.61 -5.72
CA LEU A 8 4.03 -7.17 -5.37
C LEU A 8 4.77 -6.27 -4.36
N ARG A 9 4.75 -4.95 -4.54
CA ARG A 9 5.57 -4.03 -3.74
C ARG A 9 4.89 -3.48 -2.49
N LEU A 10 3.56 -3.34 -2.50
CA LEU A 10 2.77 -2.77 -1.39
C LEU A 10 1.82 -3.79 -0.75
N GLY A 11 1.50 -4.87 -1.46
CA GLY A 11 0.62 -5.92 -0.98
C GLY A 11 -0.83 -5.82 -1.45
N ALA A 12 -1.65 -6.69 -0.90
CA ALA A 12 -3.09 -6.71 -1.17
C ALA A 12 -3.76 -5.40 -0.74
N LEU A 13 -3.40 -4.90 0.45
CA LEU A 13 -4.00 -3.75 1.12
C LEU A 13 -2.92 -2.84 1.72
N VAL A 14 -3.22 -1.55 1.75
CA VAL A 14 -2.45 -0.51 2.46
C VAL A 14 -3.32 -0.08 3.65
N PRO A 15 -2.95 -0.41 4.90
CA PRO A 15 -3.72 -0.06 6.08
C PRO A 15 -3.92 1.46 6.23
N LEU A 16 -5.08 1.87 6.72
CA LEU A 16 -5.37 3.24 7.14
C LEU A 16 -5.37 3.31 8.66
N ILE A 17 -4.44 4.08 9.21
CA ILE A 17 -4.41 4.40 10.64
C ILE A 17 -5.31 5.62 10.87
N PRO A 18 -6.27 5.54 11.82
CA PRO A 18 -7.08 6.69 12.21
C PRO A 18 -6.23 7.87 12.65
N TYR A 19 -6.81 9.07 12.68
CA TYR A 19 -6.08 10.24 13.14
C TYR A 19 -5.65 10.06 14.60
N ILE A 20 -4.34 10.10 14.83
CA ILE A 20 -3.72 10.19 16.14
C ILE A 20 -2.80 11.41 16.11
N THR A 21 -2.75 12.16 17.20
CA THR A 21 -1.92 13.36 17.30
C THR A 21 -0.46 13.04 16.96
N PRO A 22 0.22 13.83 16.10
CA PRO A 22 1.62 13.63 15.76
C PRO A 22 2.52 13.56 16.99
N THR A 23 3.69 12.93 16.84
CA THR A 23 4.74 12.93 17.87
C THR A 23 4.32 12.35 19.22
N THR A 24 3.29 11.48 19.23
CA THR A 24 2.82 10.78 20.42
C THR A 24 3.22 9.31 20.38
N GLN A 25 3.40 8.72 21.57
CA GLN A 25 3.65 7.28 21.70
C GLN A 25 2.48 6.47 21.12
N ALA A 26 1.24 6.92 21.31
CA ALA A 26 0.05 6.28 20.75
C ALA A 26 0.11 6.13 19.21
N LEU A 27 0.65 7.13 18.50
CA LEU A 27 0.83 7.03 17.05
C LEU A 27 1.93 6.01 16.70
N ALA A 28 3.03 6.00 17.46
CA ALA A 28 4.12 5.04 17.25
C ALA A 28 3.63 3.59 17.45
N ASP A 29 2.86 3.33 18.51
CA ASP A 29 2.31 2.00 18.82
C ASP A 29 1.33 1.54 17.71
N ALA A 30 0.48 2.44 17.22
CA ALA A 30 -0.44 2.15 16.12
C ALA A 30 0.29 1.85 14.80
N ILE A 31 1.35 2.60 14.49
CA ILE A 31 2.21 2.33 13.33
C ILE A 31 2.89 0.97 13.49
N GLU A 32 3.45 0.67 14.65
CA GLU A 32 4.18 -0.57 14.92
C GLU A 32 3.29 -1.81 14.73
N ALA A 33 2.02 -1.74 15.13
CA ALA A 33 1.06 -2.84 14.98
C ALA A 33 0.80 -3.19 13.49
N GLU A 34 0.75 -2.20 12.61
CA GLU A 34 0.39 -2.39 11.20
C GLU A 34 1.60 -2.52 10.27
N ILE A 35 2.73 -1.87 10.58
CA ILE A 35 3.89 -1.84 9.68
C ILE A 35 4.55 -3.22 9.50
N ARG A 36 4.33 -4.15 10.42
CA ARG A 36 4.78 -5.55 10.28
C ARG A 36 3.99 -6.33 9.23
N ARG A 37 2.82 -5.84 8.83
CA ARG A 37 1.90 -6.51 7.89
C ARG A 37 1.95 -5.92 6.49
N ALA A 38 2.34 -4.64 6.36
CA ALA A 38 2.45 -3.94 5.09
C ALA A 38 3.61 -2.92 5.14
N PRO A 39 4.37 -2.72 4.05
CA PRO A 39 5.49 -1.79 3.98
C PRO A 39 5.05 -0.35 3.73
N ALA A 40 3.74 -0.10 3.66
CA ALA A 40 3.15 1.20 3.41
C ALA A 40 1.87 1.34 4.23
N LEU A 41 1.67 2.53 4.80
CA LEU A 41 0.53 2.89 5.64
C LEU A 41 0.01 4.25 5.20
N LEU A 42 -1.32 4.40 5.23
CA LEU A 42 -1.98 5.69 5.18
C LEU A 42 -2.22 6.18 6.61
N LEU A 43 -1.94 7.44 6.87
CA LEU A 43 -2.18 8.10 8.14
C LEU A 43 -3.27 9.15 7.91
N GLN A 44 -4.46 8.94 8.49
CA GLN A 44 -5.60 9.82 8.29
C GLN A 44 -5.25 11.27 8.67
N ASN A 45 -5.46 12.21 7.74
CA ASN A 45 -5.13 13.64 7.89
C ASN A 45 -3.64 13.95 8.18
N HIS A 46 -2.72 13.05 7.80
CA HIS A 46 -1.27 13.23 7.97
C HIS A 46 -0.52 13.04 6.66
N GLY A 47 -0.75 11.91 6.01
CA GLY A 47 0.01 11.52 4.82
C GLY A 47 0.24 10.02 4.79
N VAL A 48 1.45 9.62 4.39
CA VAL A 48 1.82 8.21 4.21
C VAL A 48 3.13 7.90 4.92
N LEU A 49 3.25 6.66 5.39
CA LEU A 49 4.51 6.12 5.91
C LEU A 49 4.89 4.90 5.09
N VAL A 50 6.13 4.85 4.61
CA VAL A 50 6.62 3.77 3.75
C VAL A 50 7.98 3.30 4.25
N THR A 51 8.18 1.99 4.27
CA THR A 51 9.44 1.34 4.66
C THR A 51 10.06 0.60 3.48
N GLY A 52 11.37 0.42 3.53
CA GLY A 52 12.16 -0.32 2.55
C GLY A 52 13.48 -0.78 3.16
N ARG A 53 14.07 -1.86 2.63
CA ARG A 53 15.40 -2.32 3.07
C ARG A 53 16.49 -1.31 2.67
N THR A 54 16.22 -0.54 1.62
CA THR A 54 17.02 0.61 1.18
C THR A 54 16.12 1.82 0.96
N LEU A 55 16.74 3.01 0.93
CA LEU A 55 16.04 4.24 0.58
C LEU A 55 15.41 4.17 -0.81
N ASP A 56 16.08 3.53 -1.78
CA ASP A 56 15.56 3.36 -3.13
C ASP A 56 14.31 2.47 -3.15
N GLU A 57 14.30 1.38 -2.38
CA GLU A 57 13.14 0.51 -2.23
C GLU A 57 11.95 1.28 -1.63
N ALA A 58 12.20 2.05 -0.57
CA ALA A 58 11.19 2.91 0.04
C ALA A 58 10.66 3.96 -0.95
N ARG A 59 11.55 4.56 -1.75
CA ARG A 59 11.20 5.55 -2.78
C ARG A 59 10.33 4.96 -3.89
N VAL A 60 10.64 3.75 -4.34
CA VAL A 60 9.84 3.02 -5.33
C VAL A 60 8.45 2.72 -4.78
N ARG A 61 8.36 2.24 -3.54
CA ARG A 61 7.08 1.99 -2.87
C ARG A 61 6.26 3.27 -2.70
N LEU A 62 6.89 4.37 -2.29
CA LEU A 62 6.22 5.67 -2.17
C LEU A 62 5.65 6.14 -3.51
N ARG A 63 6.44 6.06 -4.59
CA ARG A 63 5.98 6.39 -5.94
C ARG A 63 4.78 5.54 -6.34
N LEU A 64 4.87 4.22 -6.15
CA LEU A 64 3.79 3.30 -6.50
C LEU A 64 2.52 3.64 -5.70
N LEU A 65 2.64 3.92 -4.41
CA LEU A 65 1.51 4.29 -3.57
C LEU A 65 0.80 5.54 -4.10
N GLU A 66 1.56 6.59 -4.41
CA GLU A 66 1.03 7.85 -4.95
C GLU A 66 0.39 7.65 -6.33
N GLU A 67 1.03 6.89 -7.21
CA GLU A 67 0.50 6.57 -8.53
C GLU A 67 -0.84 5.81 -8.42
N GLN A 68 -0.92 4.80 -7.55
CA GLN A 68 -2.14 4.06 -7.30
C GLN A 68 -3.24 4.96 -6.71
N ALA A 69 -2.91 5.83 -5.76
CA ALA A 69 -3.89 6.79 -5.21
C ALA A 69 -4.44 7.70 -6.32
N GLY A 70 -3.58 8.22 -7.20
CA GLY A 70 -3.96 9.04 -8.33
C GLY A 70 -4.85 8.30 -9.35
N ILE A 71 -4.52 7.05 -9.69
CA ILE A 71 -5.35 6.21 -10.58
C ILE A 71 -6.73 5.97 -9.94
N TYR A 72 -6.75 5.61 -8.65
CA TYR A 72 -7.99 5.33 -7.94
C TYR A 72 -8.92 6.55 -7.90
N LEU A 73 -8.39 7.72 -7.55
CA LEU A 73 -9.15 8.97 -7.49
C LEU A 73 -9.71 9.36 -8.87
N ARG A 74 -8.90 9.27 -9.93
CA ARG A 74 -9.35 9.57 -11.30
C ARG A 74 -10.44 8.59 -11.76
N ALA A 75 -10.25 7.30 -11.50
CA ALA A 75 -11.23 6.28 -11.87
C ALA A 75 -12.56 6.46 -11.09
N LYS A 76 -12.50 6.82 -9.80
CA LYS A 76 -13.68 7.17 -8.99
C LYS A 76 -14.38 8.44 -9.46
N ALA A 77 -13.63 9.43 -9.95
CA ALA A 77 -14.21 10.65 -10.51
C ALA A 77 -14.96 10.40 -11.82
N LEU A 78 -14.51 9.44 -12.63
CA LEU A 78 -15.12 9.08 -13.91
C LEU A 78 -16.25 8.05 -13.79
N SER A 79 -16.23 7.21 -12.74
CA SER A 79 -17.22 6.15 -12.52
C SER A 79 -17.44 5.91 -11.02
N PRO A 80 -18.69 5.91 -10.52
CA PRO A 80 -18.97 5.60 -9.11
C PRO A 80 -18.45 4.23 -8.67
N ALA A 81 -18.45 3.26 -9.58
CA ALA A 81 -17.89 1.93 -9.33
C ALA A 81 -16.38 2.01 -9.04
N GLY A 82 -15.67 2.94 -9.67
CA GLY A 82 -14.22 3.05 -9.61
C GLY A 82 -13.52 2.01 -10.48
N PRO A 83 -12.21 1.84 -10.29
CA PRO A 83 -11.43 0.88 -11.07
C PRO A 83 -11.71 -0.56 -10.61
N ARG A 84 -11.59 -1.54 -11.52
CA ARG A 84 -11.55 -2.96 -11.15
C ARG A 84 -10.31 -3.20 -10.29
N ILE A 85 -10.48 -3.77 -9.10
CA ILE A 85 -9.39 -4.19 -8.23
C ILE A 85 -9.05 -5.66 -8.44
N PHE A 86 -7.86 -6.07 -8.03
CA PHE A 86 -7.44 -7.47 -8.07
C PHE A 86 -8.30 -8.31 -7.14
N THR A 87 -8.73 -9.47 -7.63
CA THR A 87 -9.36 -10.51 -6.83
C THR A 87 -8.30 -11.35 -6.11
N THR A 88 -8.73 -12.19 -5.17
CA THR A 88 -7.86 -13.19 -4.54
C THR A 88 -7.27 -14.17 -5.57
N ALA A 89 -8.02 -14.51 -6.63
CA ALA A 89 -7.55 -15.34 -7.73
C ALA A 89 -6.46 -14.64 -8.57
N ASP A 90 -6.64 -13.35 -8.89
CA ASP A 90 -5.62 -12.55 -9.60
C ASP A 90 -4.30 -12.51 -8.81
N MET A 91 -4.40 -12.31 -7.48
CA MET A 91 -3.26 -12.29 -6.57
C MET A 91 -2.57 -13.65 -6.49
N ALA A 92 -3.34 -14.74 -6.38
CA ALA A 92 -2.80 -16.09 -6.33
C ALA A 92 -2.07 -16.49 -7.63
N ALA A 93 -2.64 -16.15 -8.79
CA ALA A 93 -2.00 -16.39 -10.08
C ALA A 93 -0.68 -15.62 -10.20
N LEU A 94 -0.62 -14.39 -9.70
CA LEU A 94 0.63 -13.61 -9.70
C LEU A 94 1.65 -14.17 -8.71
N ASP A 95 1.22 -14.63 -7.53
CA ASP A 95 2.08 -15.28 -6.56
C ASP A 95 2.68 -16.58 -7.12
N GLU A 96 1.89 -17.38 -7.83
CA GLU A 96 2.33 -18.61 -8.51
C GLU A 96 3.37 -18.30 -9.59
N MET A 97 3.07 -17.36 -10.48
CA MET A 97 3.99 -16.95 -11.56
C MET A 97 5.33 -16.41 -11.01
N THR A 98 5.29 -15.68 -9.90
CA THR A 98 6.51 -15.09 -9.30
C THR A 98 7.23 -16.03 -8.33
N GLY A 99 6.65 -17.18 -7.99
CA GLY A 99 7.14 -18.05 -6.93
C GLY A 99 7.22 -17.33 -5.57
N GLY A 100 6.36 -16.33 -5.34
CA GLY A 100 6.37 -15.49 -4.14
C GLY A 100 7.60 -14.56 -3.99
N LYS A 101 8.53 -14.53 -4.96
CA LYS A 101 9.83 -13.83 -4.85
C LYS A 101 9.76 -12.32 -4.66
N TYR A 102 8.59 -11.71 -4.82
CA TYR A 102 8.43 -10.26 -4.72
C TYR A 102 7.53 -9.80 -3.58
N ARG A 103 6.99 -10.71 -2.75
CA ARG A 103 6.20 -10.32 -1.57
C ARG A 103 7.11 -9.63 -0.55
N TYR A 104 7.18 -8.31 -0.66
CA TYR A 104 7.90 -7.40 0.24
C TYR A 104 9.43 -7.52 0.23
N SER A 105 9.98 -7.88 -0.93
CA SER A 105 11.36 -7.58 -1.33
C SER A 105 11.49 -6.16 -1.90
#